data_AF-A0A1A5YJH7-F1
#
_entry.id   AF-A0A1A5YJH7-F1
#
_cell.length_a   1.000
_cell.length_b   1.000
_cell.length_c   1.000
_cell.angle_alpha   90.00
_cell.angle_beta   90.00
_cell.angle_gamma   90.00
#
_symmetry.space_group_name_H-M   'P 1'
#
loop_
_entity.id
_entity.type
_entity.pdbx_description
1 polymer ?
#
loop_
_entity_poly.entity_id
_entity_poly.type
_entity_poly.pdbx_seq_one_letter_code
_entity_poly.pdbx_strand_id
1 'polypeptide(L)'
;MSEKNLRNQILELSAAFYSEKWNQKKFRAGVDYIPVSGKVFDQEEVACLIDASLDFQLTADRYSRRFESQFASFMNCRYAILTNSGSSANLLAVSALTSPQLGERRLRPGDEVITVAAGFPTTINPILQHGLVPVFLDVDIPTYNVDTTLLEAAVSEKTKAIIIAHTLGNSFRVDEVKRIADKYGLWLIEDTCDAVGTMHQGKRVGTFGDLATVSFYPAHHITMGEGGAVLTSSPRLKKIVESFRDWGRDCWCDPGKDNSCGRRFKWQLGDLPQGYDHKYTYSHIGYNLKVTDMQAAVGVAQLKKLDGFIAKRKQNFAFLEEALKPLENLLILPKATPGSDPSWFGFPITVKENSPLTRNELVQALEQHLVGTRLLFAGNVLRQPAYKDITCRIVGELHNSDRIMNHTFWIGVYPGLTQEMLKYVADVFHKLLGGSASS
;
A
#
# COMPACT_ATOMS: atom_id res chain seq x y z
N MET A 1 -42.23 -9.14 -14.45
CA MET A 1 -41.15 -9.51 -13.52
C MET A 1 -40.67 -8.22 -12.87
N SER A 2 -40.55 -8.14 -11.54
CA SER A 2 -40.09 -6.90 -10.88
C SER A 2 -38.59 -6.68 -11.13
N GLU A 3 -38.14 -5.42 -11.06
CA GLU A 3 -36.71 -5.06 -11.13
C GLU A 3 -35.88 -5.89 -10.13
N LYS A 4 -36.37 -6.01 -8.89
CA LYS A 4 -35.73 -6.81 -7.83
C LYS A 4 -35.58 -8.29 -8.23
N ASN A 5 -36.58 -8.88 -8.86
CA ASN A 5 -36.53 -10.28 -9.28
C ASN A 5 -35.53 -10.48 -10.44
N LEU A 6 -35.52 -9.55 -11.41
CA LEU A 6 -34.54 -9.58 -12.51
C LEU A 6 -33.10 -9.42 -11.99
N ARG A 7 -32.88 -8.46 -11.08
CA ARG A 7 -31.58 -8.26 -10.44
C ARG A 7 -31.11 -9.53 -9.72
N ASN A 8 -31.97 -10.17 -8.93
CA ASN A 8 -31.62 -11.43 -8.25
C ASN A 8 -31.24 -12.55 -9.23
N GLN A 9 -32.01 -12.75 -10.30
CA GLN A 9 -31.70 -13.77 -11.31
C GLN A 9 -30.36 -13.52 -12.01
N ILE A 10 -30.04 -12.26 -12.32
CA ILE A 10 -28.75 -11.87 -12.90
C ILE A 10 -27.60 -12.23 -11.95
N LEU A 11 -27.75 -11.94 -10.66
CA LEU A 11 -26.73 -12.25 -9.66
C LEU A 11 -26.56 -13.76 -9.44
N GLU A 12 -27.64 -14.53 -9.41
CA GLU A 12 -27.59 -16.00 -9.34
C GLU A 12 -26.86 -16.60 -10.56
N LEU A 13 -27.18 -16.14 -11.77
CA LEU A 13 -26.50 -16.57 -12.99
C LEU A 13 -25.01 -16.20 -12.98
N SER A 14 -24.66 -15.04 -12.41
CA SER A 14 -23.25 -14.64 -12.28
C SER A 14 -22.45 -15.56 -11.36
N ALA A 15 -23.06 -16.03 -10.27
CA ALA A 15 -22.43 -16.98 -9.35
C ALA A 15 -22.29 -18.38 -9.97
N ALA A 16 -23.29 -18.82 -10.74
CA ALA A 16 -23.20 -20.06 -11.52
C ALA A 16 -22.08 -19.97 -12.57
N PHE A 17 -22.00 -18.84 -13.29
CA PHE A 17 -20.92 -18.59 -14.25
C PHE A 17 -19.54 -18.60 -13.57
N TYR A 18 -19.43 -18.05 -12.36
CA TYR A 18 -18.19 -18.09 -11.62
C TYR A 18 -17.72 -19.53 -11.38
N SER A 19 -18.64 -20.38 -10.92
CA SER A 19 -18.39 -21.78 -10.61
C SER A 19 -17.95 -22.58 -11.82
N GLU A 20 -18.53 -22.31 -13.00
CA GLU A 20 -18.14 -22.99 -14.25
C GLU A 20 -16.77 -22.53 -14.77
N LYS A 21 -16.52 -21.21 -14.79
CA LYS A 21 -15.34 -20.65 -15.42
C LYS A 21 -14.07 -20.74 -14.58
N TRP A 22 -14.18 -20.51 -13.27
CA TRP A 22 -13.03 -20.37 -12.37
C TRP A 22 -12.88 -21.54 -11.39
N ASN A 23 -13.57 -22.66 -11.63
CA ASN A 23 -13.33 -23.89 -10.87
C ASN A 23 -11.83 -24.21 -10.87
N GLN A 24 -11.25 -24.34 -9.68
CA GLN A 24 -9.80 -24.39 -9.55
C GLN A 24 -9.24 -25.69 -10.12
N LYS A 25 -8.32 -25.56 -11.08
CA LYS A 25 -7.50 -26.68 -11.53
C LYS A 25 -6.53 -27.06 -10.40
N LYS A 26 -6.34 -28.36 -10.19
CA LYS A 26 -5.29 -28.85 -9.29
C LYS A 26 -3.92 -28.39 -9.80
N PHE A 27 -3.06 -27.99 -8.88
CA PHE A 27 -1.67 -27.61 -9.17
C PHE A 27 -0.89 -28.80 -9.75
N ARG A 28 -0.01 -28.53 -10.72
CA ARG A 28 0.89 -29.50 -11.33
C ARG A 28 2.33 -29.00 -11.20
N ALA A 29 3.09 -29.63 -10.31
CA ALA A 29 4.50 -29.33 -10.08
C ALA A 29 5.31 -29.37 -11.38
N GLY A 30 6.14 -28.34 -11.62
CA GLY A 30 6.97 -28.20 -12.82
C GLY A 30 6.21 -27.87 -14.11
N VAL A 31 4.90 -27.64 -14.05
CA VAL A 31 4.06 -27.27 -15.21
C VAL A 31 3.33 -25.95 -14.98
N ASP A 32 2.78 -25.75 -13.78
CA ASP A 32 2.02 -24.54 -13.45
C ASP A 32 2.92 -23.49 -12.79
N TYR A 33 2.75 -22.23 -13.20
CA TYR A 33 3.49 -21.09 -12.64
C TYR A 33 3.00 -20.71 -11.24
N ILE A 34 3.95 -20.49 -10.32
CA ILE A 34 3.69 -20.04 -8.95
C ILE A 34 4.00 -18.54 -8.86
N PRO A 35 3.00 -17.65 -8.91
CA PRO A 35 3.25 -16.22 -8.91
C PRO A 35 3.66 -15.73 -7.50
N VAL A 36 4.40 -14.63 -7.44
CA VAL A 36 4.75 -13.97 -6.16
C VAL A 36 3.53 -13.37 -5.44
N SER A 37 2.51 -13.00 -6.20
CA SER A 37 1.34 -12.28 -5.70
C SER A 37 0.18 -12.47 -6.68
N GLY A 38 -1.05 -12.30 -6.20
CA GLY A 38 -2.21 -12.27 -7.07
C GLY A 38 -3.50 -12.02 -6.31
N LYS A 39 -4.57 -11.77 -7.07
CA LYS A 39 -5.92 -11.61 -6.53
C LYS A 39 -6.55 -12.97 -6.24
N VAL A 40 -7.22 -13.05 -5.10
CA VAL A 40 -8.09 -14.17 -4.73
C VAL A 40 -9.49 -13.61 -4.56
N PHE A 41 -10.43 -14.14 -5.34
CA PHE A 41 -11.82 -13.71 -5.41
C PHE A 41 -12.72 -14.94 -5.57
N ASP A 42 -14.00 -14.77 -5.26
CA ASP A 42 -15.04 -15.75 -5.51
C ASP A 42 -16.24 -15.15 -6.24
N GLN A 43 -17.38 -15.84 -6.25
CA GLN A 43 -18.60 -15.35 -6.86
C GLN A 43 -19.07 -14.00 -6.30
N GLU A 44 -18.71 -13.64 -5.06
CA GLU A 44 -19.17 -12.40 -4.44
C GLU A 44 -18.59 -11.16 -5.12
N GLU A 45 -17.31 -11.16 -5.52
CA GLU A 45 -16.71 -10.03 -6.23
C GLU A 45 -17.38 -9.81 -7.59
N VAL A 46 -17.65 -10.90 -8.31
CA VAL A 46 -18.32 -10.86 -9.62
C VAL A 46 -19.75 -10.35 -9.46
N ALA A 47 -20.49 -10.86 -8.48
CA ALA A 47 -21.85 -10.44 -8.19
C ALA A 47 -21.92 -8.97 -7.77
N CYS A 48 -21.02 -8.49 -6.89
CA CYS A 48 -21.00 -7.09 -6.47
C CYS A 48 -20.68 -6.15 -7.65
N LEU A 49 -19.76 -6.54 -8.54
CA LEU A 49 -19.42 -5.75 -9.72
C LEU A 49 -20.62 -5.62 -10.68
N ILE A 50 -21.34 -6.73 -10.91
CA ILE A 50 -22.56 -6.72 -11.74
C ILE A 50 -23.67 -5.92 -11.06
N ASP A 51 -23.85 -6.08 -9.75
CA ASP A 51 -24.85 -5.34 -8.98
C ASP A 51 -24.64 -3.82 -9.05
N ALA A 52 -23.38 -3.36 -8.94
CA ALA A 52 -23.03 -1.95 -9.13
C ALA A 52 -23.23 -1.49 -10.58
N SER A 53 -22.99 -2.37 -11.55
CA SER A 53 -23.22 -2.06 -12.97
C SER A 53 -24.70 -1.87 -13.28
N LEU A 54 -25.59 -2.65 -12.62
CA LEU A 54 -27.04 -2.52 -12.75
C LEU A 54 -27.58 -1.20 -12.16
N ASP A 55 -26.85 -0.54 -11.26
CA ASP A 55 -27.23 0.79 -10.76
C ASP A 55 -26.98 1.89 -11.80
N PHE A 56 -25.99 1.69 -12.68
CA PHE A 56 -25.52 2.65 -13.67
C PHE A 56 -25.21 4.06 -13.11
N GLN A 57 -24.90 4.14 -11.81
CA GLN A 57 -24.47 5.38 -11.15
C GLN A 57 -23.04 5.80 -11.54
N LEU A 58 -22.20 4.81 -11.89
CA LEU A 58 -20.81 4.90 -12.36
C LEU A 58 -19.82 5.52 -11.35
N THR A 59 -20.11 6.74 -10.90
CA THR A 59 -19.36 7.48 -9.88
C THR A 59 -19.56 6.90 -8.48
N ALA A 60 -18.60 7.13 -7.58
CA ALA A 60 -18.66 6.70 -6.19
C ALA A 60 -20.00 7.06 -5.50
N ASP A 61 -20.66 6.05 -4.92
CA ASP A 61 -21.95 6.18 -4.22
C ASP A 61 -22.09 5.12 -3.10
N ARG A 62 -23.05 4.18 -3.21
CA ARG A 62 -23.42 3.31 -2.08
C ARG A 62 -22.34 2.30 -1.73
N TYR A 63 -21.63 1.74 -2.70
CA TYR A 63 -20.54 0.80 -2.42
C TYR A 63 -19.32 1.52 -1.87
N SER A 64 -19.02 2.71 -2.39
CA SER A 64 -17.93 3.56 -1.91
C SER A 64 -18.14 3.96 -0.45
N ARG A 65 -19.34 4.48 -0.11
CA ARG A 65 -19.67 4.83 1.29
C ARG A 65 -19.58 3.63 2.23
N ARG A 66 -20.09 2.47 1.78
CA ARG A 66 -20.03 1.22 2.54
C ARG A 66 -18.58 0.79 2.76
N PHE A 67 -17.77 0.77 1.72
CA PHE A 67 -16.36 0.40 1.80
C PHE A 67 -15.59 1.35 2.71
N GLU A 68 -15.69 2.67 2.51
CA GLU A 68 -15.00 3.67 3.33
C GLU A 68 -15.33 3.50 4.81
N SER A 69 -16.62 3.33 5.15
CA SER A 69 -17.04 3.11 6.54
C SER A 69 -16.49 1.81 7.13
N GLN A 70 -16.59 0.69 6.39
CA GLN A 70 -16.15 -0.61 6.89
C GLN A 70 -14.63 -0.70 6.97
N PHE A 71 -13.91 -0.14 5.99
CA PHE A 71 -12.46 -0.15 5.94
C PHE A 71 -11.84 0.78 6.99
N ALA A 72 -12.42 1.96 7.22
CA ALA A 72 -12.01 2.83 8.33
C ALA A 72 -12.17 2.12 9.68
N SER A 73 -13.30 1.44 9.90
CA SER A 73 -13.53 0.63 11.10
C SER A 73 -12.52 -0.51 11.22
N PHE A 74 -12.22 -1.22 10.13
CA PHE A 74 -11.22 -2.28 10.12
C PHE A 74 -9.85 -1.75 10.53
N MET A 75 -9.39 -0.66 9.91
CA MET A 75 -8.08 -0.05 10.17
C MET A 75 -7.99 0.70 11.50
N ASN A 76 -9.10 0.85 12.23
CA ASN A 76 -9.20 1.65 13.46
C ASN A 76 -8.86 3.15 13.23
N CYS A 77 -9.32 3.68 12.10
CA CYS A 77 -9.25 5.10 11.76
C CYS A 77 -10.66 5.70 11.68
N ARG A 78 -10.81 7.00 11.90
CA ARG A 78 -12.14 7.65 11.81
C ARG A 78 -12.62 7.80 10.37
N TYR A 79 -11.70 8.00 9.42
CA TYR A 79 -12.01 8.27 8.03
C TYR A 79 -11.12 7.44 7.10
N ALA A 80 -11.75 6.88 6.06
CA ALA A 80 -11.09 6.38 4.87
C ALA A 80 -11.62 7.18 3.68
N ILE A 81 -10.73 7.67 2.82
CA ILE A 81 -11.03 8.47 1.65
C ILE A 81 -10.53 7.72 0.42
N LEU A 82 -11.45 7.13 -0.36
CA LEU A 82 -11.10 6.35 -1.54
C LEU A 82 -10.47 7.21 -2.64
N THR A 83 -9.50 6.63 -3.33
CA THR A 83 -8.77 7.21 -4.46
C THR A 83 -8.40 6.11 -5.47
N ASN A 84 -8.03 6.49 -6.69
CA ASN A 84 -7.87 5.56 -7.81
C ASN A 84 -6.65 4.62 -7.75
N SER A 85 -5.68 4.84 -6.84
CA SER A 85 -4.54 3.94 -6.61
C SER A 85 -3.84 4.23 -5.27
N GLY A 86 -2.99 3.32 -4.80
CA GLY A 86 -2.10 3.59 -3.65
C GLY A 86 -1.12 4.76 -3.91
N SER A 87 -0.60 4.87 -5.14
CA SER A 87 0.24 6.00 -5.56
C SER A 87 -0.49 7.33 -5.46
N SER A 88 -1.75 7.38 -5.86
CA SER A 88 -2.61 8.55 -5.70
C SER A 88 -2.95 8.82 -4.24
N ALA A 89 -3.00 7.80 -3.38
CA ALA A 89 -3.13 7.99 -1.94
C ALA A 89 -1.89 8.68 -1.36
N ASN A 90 -0.69 8.23 -1.72
CA ASN A 90 0.57 8.89 -1.33
C ASN A 90 0.61 10.35 -1.82
N LEU A 91 0.24 10.58 -3.09
CA LEU A 91 0.15 11.93 -3.65
C LEU A 91 -0.80 12.82 -2.86
N LEU A 92 -2.02 12.34 -2.59
CA LEU A 92 -3.02 13.11 -1.84
C LEU A 92 -2.59 13.37 -0.40
N ALA A 93 -1.93 12.40 0.25
CA ALA A 93 -1.46 12.54 1.61
C ALA A 93 -0.42 13.66 1.72
N VAL A 94 0.59 13.70 0.83
CA VAL A 94 1.57 14.80 0.80
C VAL A 94 0.94 16.11 0.38
N SER A 95 0.10 16.11 -0.66
CA SER A 95 -0.60 17.31 -1.15
C SER A 95 -1.42 17.96 -0.03
N ALA A 96 -2.12 17.16 0.77
CA ALA A 96 -2.91 17.68 1.87
C ALA A 96 -2.07 18.45 2.90
N LEU A 97 -0.84 18.01 3.15
CA LEU A 97 0.07 18.67 4.07
C LEU A 97 0.66 19.98 3.53
N THR A 98 0.51 20.29 2.24
CA THR A 98 0.88 21.60 1.66
C THR A 98 -0.21 22.66 1.83
N SER A 99 -1.40 22.27 2.30
CA SER A 99 -2.55 23.16 2.38
C SER A 99 -2.27 24.42 3.20
N PRO A 100 -2.63 25.63 2.69
CA PRO A 100 -2.51 26.86 3.45
C PRO A 100 -3.37 26.83 4.72
N GLN A 101 -4.41 25.98 4.75
CA GLN A 101 -5.22 25.78 5.93
C GLN A 101 -4.41 25.25 7.10
N LEU A 102 -3.23 24.65 6.92
CA LEU A 102 -2.40 24.11 8.01
C LEU A 102 -1.45 25.16 8.64
N GLY A 103 -1.50 26.42 8.20
CA GLY A 103 -0.71 27.51 8.77
C GLY A 103 0.80 27.29 8.64
N GLU A 104 1.55 27.57 9.70
CA GLU A 104 3.01 27.46 9.70
C GLU A 104 3.55 26.02 9.65
N ARG A 105 2.72 25.02 9.98
CA ARG A 105 3.12 23.61 9.90
C ARG A 105 2.96 23.04 8.49
N ARG A 106 2.40 23.78 7.53
CA ARG A 106 2.25 23.28 6.15
C ARG A 106 3.61 23.02 5.50
N LEU A 107 3.68 22.02 4.64
CA LEU A 107 4.83 21.76 3.78
C LEU A 107 4.93 22.83 2.69
N ARG A 108 6.14 23.30 2.42
CA ARG A 108 6.48 24.30 1.41
C ARG A 108 7.67 23.81 0.58
N PRO A 109 7.77 24.19 -0.71
CA PRO A 109 8.94 23.85 -1.51
C PRO A 109 10.26 24.20 -0.78
N GLY A 110 11.21 23.27 -0.80
CA GLY A 110 12.48 23.36 -0.07
C GLY A 110 12.46 22.79 1.35
N ASP A 111 11.28 22.50 1.93
CA ASP A 111 11.18 21.75 3.19
C ASP A 111 11.68 20.31 2.98
N GLU A 112 12.24 19.74 4.05
CA GLU A 112 12.81 18.40 4.04
C GLU A 112 11.82 17.35 4.56
N VAL A 113 11.84 16.17 3.92
CA VAL A 113 11.03 15.01 4.28
C VAL A 113 11.91 13.79 4.45
N ILE A 114 11.95 13.22 5.65
CA ILE A 114 12.72 12.01 5.93
C ILE A 114 12.02 10.78 5.34
N THR A 115 12.79 9.95 4.62
CA THR A 115 12.33 8.72 3.99
C THR A 115 13.51 7.75 3.81
N VAL A 116 13.32 6.64 3.09
CA VAL A 116 14.35 5.64 2.81
C VAL A 116 14.59 5.46 1.32
N ALA A 117 15.82 5.11 0.95
CA ALA A 117 16.17 4.89 -0.45
C ALA A 117 15.70 3.52 -0.98
N ALA A 118 15.54 2.54 -0.10
CA ALA A 118 15.04 1.22 -0.42
C ALA A 118 13.52 1.13 -0.23
N GLY A 119 12.77 1.27 -1.33
CA GLY A 119 11.31 1.26 -1.29
C GLY A 119 10.66 1.35 -2.66
N PHE A 120 9.38 1.69 -2.67
CA PHE A 120 8.60 1.89 -3.90
C PHE A 120 8.64 3.36 -4.35
N PRO A 121 8.77 3.64 -5.66
CA PRO A 121 8.96 5.01 -6.15
C PRO A 121 7.84 5.98 -5.73
N THR A 122 6.59 5.54 -5.70
CA THR A 122 5.46 6.45 -5.42
C THR A 122 5.23 6.73 -3.93
N THR A 123 6.04 6.17 -3.03
CA THR A 123 6.22 6.68 -1.66
C THR A 123 7.04 7.98 -1.66
N ILE A 124 7.98 8.12 -2.60
CA ILE A 124 8.95 9.24 -2.67
C ILE A 124 8.49 10.32 -3.66
N ASN A 125 7.90 9.93 -4.80
CA ASN A 125 7.55 10.86 -5.87
C ASN A 125 6.71 12.07 -5.42
N PRO A 126 5.72 11.94 -4.52
CA PRO A 126 4.98 13.10 -4.04
C PRO A 126 5.85 14.15 -3.33
N ILE A 127 6.95 13.73 -2.69
CA ILE A 127 7.94 14.65 -2.08
C ILE A 127 8.53 15.53 -3.18
N LEU A 128 9.05 14.90 -4.23
CA LEU A 128 9.67 15.58 -5.38
C LEU A 128 8.67 16.45 -6.15
N GLN A 129 7.46 15.95 -6.38
CA GLN A 129 6.41 16.62 -7.14
C GLN A 129 5.92 17.92 -6.49
N HIS A 130 6.06 18.05 -5.16
CA HIS A 130 5.74 19.27 -4.40
C HIS A 130 6.98 20.16 -4.13
N GLY A 131 8.10 19.88 -4.79
CA GLY A 131 9.34 20.65 -4.62
C GLY A 131 9.98 20.50 -3.24
N LEU A 132 9.63 19.43 -2.50
CA LEU A 132 10.21 19.09 -1.21
C LEU A 132 11.53 18.32 -1.42
N VAL A 133 12.39 18.30 -0.41
CA VAL A 133 13.70 17.65 -0.47
C VAL A 133 13.66 16.33 0.32
N PRO A 134 13.75 15.16 -0.32
CA PRO A 134 13.85 13.91 0.41
C PRO A 134 15.19 13.80 1.14
N VAL A 135 15.13 13.35 2.39
CA VAL A 135 16.28 13.04 3.25
C VAL A 135 16.30 11.53 3.43
N PHE A 136 17.25 10.87 2.78
CA PHE A 136 17.35 9.42 2.76
C PHE A 136 18.15 8.89 3.93
N LEU A 137 17.54 7.92 4.61
CA LEU A 137 18.18 7.02 5.55
C LEU A 137 18.36 5.64 4.91
N ASP A 138 19.29 4.88 5.48
CA ASP A 138 19.44 3.47 5.16
C ASP A 138 18.37 2.62 5.86
N VAL A 139 18.37 1.32 5.56
CA VAL A 139 17.44 0.34 6.10
C VAL A 139 18.18 -0.80 6.80
N ASP A 140 17.48 -1.53 7.66
CA ASP A 140 17.98 -2.71 8.33
C ASP A 140 17.71 -3.99 7.51
N ILE A 141 18.64 -4.94 7.55
CA ILE A 141 18.44 -6.31 7.06
C ILE A 141 18.50 -7.26 8.27
N PRO A 142 17.55 -8.18 8.46
CA PRO A 142 16.55 -8.64 7.48
C PRO A 142 15.11 -8.17 7.76
N THR A 143 14.91 -6.99 8.35
CA THR A 143 13.57 -6.39 8.50
C THR A 143 13.14 -5.60 7.26
N TYR A 144 14.11 -5.12 6.47
CA TYR A 144 13.97 -4.33 5.24
C TYR A 144 13.24 -2.99 5.43
N ASN A 145 13.29 -2.46 6.65
CA ASN A 145 12.67 -1.21 7.05
C ASN A 145 13.73 -0.22 7.55
N VAL A 146 13.39 1.06 7.67
CA VAL A 146 14.32 2.14 8.06
C VAL A 146 15.17 1.79 9.28
N ASP A 147 16.48 2.08 9.20
CA ASP A 147 17.35 2.12 10.37
C ASP A 147 17.02 3.37 11.20
N THR A 148 16.41 3.13 12.36
CA THR A 148 15.98 4.21 13.26
C THR A 148 17.12 4.88 14.03
N THR A 149 18.34 4.32 14.02
CA THR A 149 19.46 4.86 14.82
C THR A 149 19.93 6.23 14.35
N LEU A 150 19.80 6.51 13.04
CA LEU A 150 20.18 7.78 12.43
C LEU A 150 19.00 8.75 12.25
N LEU A 151 17.80 8.37 12.70
CA LEU A 151 16.58 9.14 12.46
C LEU A 151 16.64 10.54 13.07
N GLU A 152 17.16 10.66 14.29
CA GLU A 152 17.29 11.94 14.98
C GLU A 152 18.36 12.84 14.36
N ALA A 153 19.47 12.25 13.89
CA ALA A 153 20.53 12.95 13.16
C ALA A 153 20.07 13.44 11.78
N ALA A 154 19.01 12.85 11.22
CA ALA A 154 18.42 13.30 9.97
C ALA A 154 17.54 14.55 10.12
N VAL A 155 17.15 14.93 11.33
CA VAL A 155 16.33 16.13 11.56
C VAL A 155 17.18 17.39 11.41
N SER A 156 16.66 18.36 10.67
CA SER A 156 17.22 19.71 10.51
C SER A 156 16.14 20.78 10.73
N GLU A 157 16.54 22.04 10.65
CA GLU A 157 15.65 23.21 10.70
C GLU A 157 14.57 23.19 9.59
N LYS A 158 14.88 22.53 8.46
CA LYS A 158 13.98 22.39 7.30
C LYS A 158 13.11 21.15 7.36
N THR A 159 13.39 20.22 8.28
CA THR A 159 12.61 18.98 8.36
C THR A 159 11.19 19.27 8.84
N LYS A 160 10.21 18.80 8.07
CA LYS A 160 8.78 19.00 8.37
C LYS A 160 7.97 17.72 8.41
N ALA A 161 8.43 16.64 7.79
CA ALA A 161 7.70 15.39 7.75
C ALA A 161 8.61 14.17 7.69
N ILE A 162 8.02 13.02 8.06
CA ILE A 162 8.55 11.69 7.84
C ILE A 162 7.52 10.92 7.01
N ILE A 163 7.95 10.29 5.91
CA ILE A 163 7.10 9.48 5.04
C ILE A 163 7.83 8.18 4.74
N ILE A 164 7.33 7.07 5.30
CA ILE A 164 7.99 5.76 5.22
C ILE A 164 6.92 4.69 5.01
N ALA A 165 7.24 3.69 4.18
CA ALA A 165 6.40 2.52 3.99
C ALA A 165 6.75 1.40 4.97
N HIS A 166 5.73 0.65 5.41
CA HIS A 166 5.93 -0.62 6.12
C HIS A 166 6.26 -1.72 5.11
N THR A 167 7.54 -1.81 4.74
CA THR A 167 8.03 -2.58 3.59
C THR A 167 7.55 -4.03 3.62
N LEU A 168 6.89 -4.47 2.54
CA LEU A 168 6.37 -5.83 2.36
C LEU A 168 5.48 -6.33 3.51
N GLY A 169 4.80 -5.41 4.21
CA GLY A 169 3.92 -5.73 5.33
C GLY A 169 4.63 -5.90 6.67
N ASN A 170 5.96 -5.88 6.70
CA ASN A 170 6.71 -5.80 7.94
C ASN A 170 6.69 -4.36 8.46
N SER A 171 6.35 -4.18 9.74
CA SER A 171 6.31 -2.83 10.29
C SER A 171 7.72 -2.26 10.42
N PHE A 172 7.97 -1.02 10.03
CA PHE A 172 9.11 -0.31 10.63
C PHE A 172 8.87 -0.09 12.13
N ARG A 173 9.90 0.33 12.87
CA ARG A 173 9.79 0.73 14.28
C ARG A 173 9.02 2.05 14.43
N VAL A 174 7.71 1.99 14.18
CA VAL A 174 6.82 3.15 14.10
C VAL A 174 6.66 3.85 15.45
N ASP A 175 6.84 3.12 16.55
CA ASP A 175 6.96 3.67 17.90
C ASP A 175 8.11 4.69 18.01
N GLU A 176 9.28 4.34 17.50
CA GLU A 176 10.47 5.20 17.53
C GLU A 176 10.34 6.37 16.55
N VAL A 177 9.85 6.09 15.34
CA VAL A 177 9.57 7.14 14.35
C VAL A 177 8.55 8.15 14.88
N LYS A 178 7.48 7.68 15.52
CA LYS A 178 6.47 8.54 16.13
C LYS A 178 7.05 9.37 17.28
N ARG A 179 7.91 8.79 18.12
CA ARG A 179 8.60 9.51 19.20
C ARG A 179 9.40 10.69 18.65
N ILE A 180 10.15 10.50 17.56
CA ILE A 180 10.90 11.57 16.89
C ILE A 180 9.95 12.59 16.25
N ALA A 181 8.92 12.13 15.52
CA ALA A 181 7.95 13.02 14.92
C ALA A 181 7.29 13.94 15.96
N ASP A 182 6.92 13.41 17.13
CA ASP A 182 6.36 14.19 18.23
C ASP A 182 7.35 15.17 18.84
N LYS A 183 8.59 14.73 19.09
CA LYS A 183 9.64 15.57 19.68
C LYS A 183 9.89 16.84 18.87
N TYR A 184 9.85 16.74 17.54
CA TYR A 184 10.16 17.84 16.63
C TYR A 184 8.92 18.45 15.96
N GLY A 185 7.71 17.99 16.30
CA GLY A 185 6.46 18.47 15.71
C GLY A 185 6.33 18.16 14.20
N LEU A 186 6.97 17.10 13.71
CA LEU A 186 6.96 16.69 12.30
C LEU A 186 5.64 16.00 11.97
N TRP A 187 5.19 16.13 10.72
CA TRP A 187 4.12 15.27 10.21
C TRP A 187 4.62 13.84 10.03
N LEU A 188 3.76 12.85 10.26
CA LEU A 188 4.04 11.46 9.94
C LEU A 188 3.01 10.93 8.96
N ILE A 189 3.47 10.43 7.80
CA ILE A 189 2.67 9.65 6.87
C ILE A 189 3.15 8.20 6.89
N GLU A 190 2.27 7.29 7.26
CA GLU A 190 2.51 5.84 7.19
C GLU A 190 2.05 5.33 5.82
N ASP A 191 2.99 4.92 4.95
CA ASP A 191 2.62 4.20 3.74
C ASP A 191 2.37 2.72 4.08
N THR A 192 1.09 2.37 4.13
CA THR A 192 0.59 1.04 4.47
C THR A 192 0.07 0.29 3.25
N CYS A 193 0.48 0.67 2.03
CA CYS A 193 0.05 0.01 0.80
C CYS A 193 0.21 -1.51 0.90
N ASP A 194 1.37 -1.96 1.41
CA ASP A 194 1.71 -3.38 1.56
C ASP A 194 1.47 -3.94 2.97
N ALA A 195 0.81 -3.21 3.87
CA ALA A 195 0.79 -3.55 5.31
C ALA A 195 -0.61 -3.58 5.95
N VAL A 196 -1.65 -3.76 5.14
CA VAL A 196 -3.03 -3.89 5.64
C VAL A 196 -3.13 -5.07 6.61
N GLY A 197 -3.53 -4.76 7.85
CA GLY A 197 -3.69 -5.75 8.91
C GLY A 197 -2.46 -6.00 9.78
N THR A 198 -1.31 -5.40 9.48
CA THR A 198 -0.12 -5.46 10.33
C THR A 198 -0.35 -4.75 11.67
N MET A 199 0.17 -5.32 12.75
CA MET A 199 0.15 -4.72 14.08
C MET A 199 1.56 -4.35 14.54
N HIS A 200 1.68 -3.29 15.33
CA HIS A 200 2.89 -2.91 16.07
C HIS A 200 2.49 -2.48 17.48
N GLN A 201 3.11 -3.08 18.51
CA GLN A 201 2.78 -2.80 19.93
C GLN A 201 1.27 -2.87 20.22
N GLY A 202 0.58 -3.86 19.65
CA GLY A 202 -0.85 -4.09 19.83
C GLY A 202 -1.78 -3.11 19.10
N LYS A 203 -1.25 -2.18 18.28
CA LYS A 203 -2.03 -1.25 17.46
C LYS A 203 -1.81 -1.53 15.97
N ARG A 204 -2.83 -1.28 15.15
CA ARG A 204 -2.69 -1.39 13.68
C ARG A 204 -1.73 -0.32 13.17
N VAL A 205 -0.84 -0.70 12.26
CA VAL A 205 -0.07 0.29 11.50
C VAL A 205 -1.02 1.10 10.61
N GLY A 206 -0.65 2.35 10.33
CA GLY A 206 -1.53 3.35 9.72
C GLY A 206 -2.40 4.12 10.72
N THR A 207 -2.22 3.90 12.03
CA THR A 207 -2.92 4.62 13.11
C THR A 207 -2.00 5.46 14.00
N PHE A 208 -0.69 5.45 13.74
CA PHE A 208 0.31 6.18 14.50
C PHE A 208 0.54 7.58 13.93
N GLY A 209 0.51 7.72 12.61
CA GLY A 209 0.73 8.97 11.89
C GLY A 209 -0.51 9.86 11.78
N ASP A 210 -0.32 11.01 11.15
CA ASP A 210 -1.39 11.96 10.87
C ASP A 210 -2.26 11.52 9.68
N LEU A 211 -1.61 10.85 8.71
CA LEU A 211 -2.20 10.25 7.52
C LEU A 211 -1.58 8.87 7.30
N ALA A 212 -2.35 7.96 6.72
CA ALA A 212 -1.82 6.71 6.19
C ALA A 212 -2.41 6.41 4.81
N THR A 213 -1.75 5.56 4.04
CA THR A 213 -2.14 5.28 2.67
C THR A 213 -2.20 3.78 2.40
N VAL A 214 -3.15 3.35 1.58
CA VAL A 214 -3.37 1.94 1.23
C VAL A 214 -3.57 1.80 -0.27
N SER A 215 -3.15 0.66 -0.82
CA SER A 215 -3.33 0.26 -2.22
C SER A 215 -4.28 -0.94 -2.34
N PHE A 216 -5.08 -0.94 -3.40
CA PHE A 216 -5.99 -2.02 -3.78
C PHE A 216 -5.67 -2.55 -5.19
N TYR A 217 -4.42 -2.42 -5.62
CA TYR A 217 -3.92 -3.07 -6.85
C TYR A 217 -3.85 -4.61 -6.64
N PRO A 218 -4.00 -5.47 -7.68
CA PRO A 218 -4.25 -6.90 -7.51
C PRO A 218 -3.18 -7.73 -6.78
N ALA A 219 -1.98 -7.17 -6.56
CA ALA A 219 -0.93 -7.80 -5.76
C ALA A 219 -1.16 -7.70 -4.23
N HIS A 220 -1.95 -6.72 -3.78
CA HIS A 220 -2.10 -6.37 -2.36
C HIS A 220 -3.10 -7.28 -1.62
N HIS A 221 -3.31 -7.00 -0.33
CA HIS A 221 -4.13 -7.82 0.57
C HIS A 221 -5.57 -7.99 0.10
N ILE A 222 -6.13 -6.94 -0.48
CA ILE A 222 -7.43 -6.92 -1.17
C ILE A 222 -7.30 -6.07 -2.43
N THR A 223 -8.25 -6.20 -3.36
CA THR A 223 -8.18 -5.48 -4.63
C THR A 223 -9.49 -4.84 -5.06
N MET A 224 -9.37 -3.80 -5.89
CA MET A 224 -10.46 -3.20 -6.67
C MET A 224 -10.13 -3.20 -8.18
N GLY A 225 -9.15 -4.00 -8.60
CA GLY A 225 -8.48 -3.85 -9.90
C GLY A 225 -7.49 -2.69 -9.86
N GLU A 226 -7.98 -1.47 -9.75
CA GLU A 226 -7.20 -0.28 -9.40
C GLU A 226 -7.91 0.43 -8.24
N GLY A 227 -7.16 0.93 -7.27
CA GLY A 227 -7.74 1.63 -6.13
C GLY A 227 -6.74 1.87 -5.00
N GLY A 228 -7.11 2.76 -4.09
CA GLY A 228 -6.39 3.03 -2.86
C GLY A 228 -7.23 3.87 -1.91
N ALA A 229 -6.70 4.14 -0.74
CA ALA A 229 -7.35 5.00 0.25
C ALA A 229 -6.33 5.83 1.02
N VAL A 230 -6.72 7.05 1.40
CA VAL A 230 -6.07 7.82 2.45
C VAL A 230 -6.85 7.62 3.74
N LEU A 231 -6.15 7.33 4.83
CA LEU A 231 -6.72 7.13 6.17
C LEU A 231 -6.31 8.29 7.07
N THR A 232 -7.23 8.75 7.92
CA THR A 232 -6.90 9.71 8.98
C THR A 232 -7.97 9.69 10.06
N SER A 233 -7.61 10.16 11.26
CA SER A 233 -8.57 10.43 12.34
C SER A 233 -8.89 11.93 12.49
N SER A 234 -8.20 12.80 11.73
CA SER A 234 -8.40 14.26 11.77
C SER A 234 -9.50 14.70 10.80
N PRO A 235 -10.62 15.31 11.30
CA PRO A 235 -11.66 15.85 10.42
C PRO A 235 -11.15 16.98 9.52
N ARG A 236 -10.13 17.72 9.96
CA ARG A 236 -9.49 18.79 9.19
C ARG A 236 -8.72 18.21 8.01
N LEU A 237 -7.85 17.22 8.26
CA LEU A 237 -7.09 16.57 7.19
C LEU A 237 -8.01 15.84 6.20
N LYS A 238 -9.07 15.19 6.69
CA LYS A 238 -10.09 14.57 5.84
C LYS A 238 -10.67 15.55 4.81
N LYS A 239 -11.09 16.75 5.24
CA LYS A 239 -11.63 17.78 4.34
C LYS A 239 -10.59 18.28 3.33
N ILE A 240 -9.34 18.45 3.75
CA ILE A 240 -8.25 18.90 2.87
C ILE A 240 -7.96 17.83 1.81
N VAL A 241 -7.83 16.57 2.21
CA VAL A 241 -7.61 15.43 1.29
C VAL A 241 -8.73 15.33 0.26
N GLU A 242 -9.99 15.42 0.69
CA GLU A 242 -11.13 15.41 -0.23
C GLU A 242 -11.12 16.58 -1.19
N SER A 243 -10.76 17.78 -0.72
CA SER A 243 -10.64 18.95 -1.60
C SER A 243 -9.59 18.71 -2.68
N PHE A 244 -8.37 18.27 -2.33
CA PHE A 244 -7.35 17.92 -3.32
C PHE A 244 -7.78 16.79 -4.26
N ARG A 245 -8.52 15.79 -3.79
CA ARG A 245 -9.04 14.70 -4.63
C ARG A 245 -10.14 15.16 -5.60
N ASP A 246 -10.93 16.15 -5.19
CA ASP A 246 -12.15 16.59 -5.86
C ASP A 246 -11.98 17.97 -6.50
N TRP A 247 -11.06 18.05 -7.45
CA TRP A 247 -10.74 19.24 -8.27
C TRP A 247 -10.21 20.44 -7.50
N GLY A 248 -9.88 20.29 -6.21
CA GLY A 248 -9.51 21.40 -5.35
C GLY A 248 -10.71 22.20 -4.85
N ARG A 249 -11.94 21.70 -5.04
CA ARG A 249 -13.17 22.42 -4.67
C ARG A 249 -13.25 22.62 -3.16
N ASP A 250 -13.75 23.78 -2.72
CA ASP A 250 -13.96 24.08 -1.31
C ASP A 250 -15.20 23.37 -0.74
N CYS A 251 -16.17 23.12 -1.62
CA CYS A 251 -17.44 22.50 -1.26
C CYS A 251 -17.30 21.01 -0.97
N TRP A 252 -17.81 20.58 0.20
CA TRP A 252 -17.79 19.18 0.65
C TRP A 252 -19.05 18.38 0.25
N CYS A 253 -19.92 18.91 -0.61
CA CYS A 253 -21.13 18.19 -1.03
C CYS A 253 -20.76 16.90 -1.80
N ASP A 254 -21.47 15.81 -1.49
CA ASP A 254 -21.35 14.53 -2.21
C ASP A 254 -21.56 14.73 -3.73
N PRO A 255 -20.97 13.87 -4.58
CA PRO A 255 -21.32 13.80 -5.99
C PRO A 255 -22.84 13.72 -6.18
N GLY A 256 -23.36 14.47 -7.16
CA GLY A 256 -24.80 14.52 -7.44
C GLY A 256 -25.67 15.26 -6.42
N LYS A 257 -25.13 15.71 -5.27
CA LYS A 257 -25.86 16.51 -4.28
C LYS A 257 -25.50 17.99 -4.34
N ASP A 258 -26.47 18.83 -4.06
CA ASP A 258 -26.33 20.29 -4.05
C ASP A 258 -26.57 20.87 -2.65
N ASN A 259 -25.78 21.88 -2.29
CA ASN A 259 -26.00 22.72 -1.11
C ASN A 259 -26.07 21.96 0.24
N SER A 260 -25.51 20.75 0.34
CA SER A 260 -25.30 20.07 1.64
C SER A 260 -24.43 20.91 2.59
N CYS A 261 -23.58 21.79 2.05
CA CYS A 261 -22.81 22.78 2.80
C CYS A 261 -23.66 23.93 3.37
N GLY A 262 -24.89 24.14 2.90
CA GLY A 262 -25.76 25.27 3.27
C GLY A 262 -25.27 26.64 2.79
N ARG A 263 -24.20 26.69 1.98
CA ARG A 263 -23.47 27.91 1.61
C ARG A 263 -23.41 28.20 0.10
N ARG A 264 -24.10 27.41 -0.74
CA ARG A 264 -23.91 27.42 -2.21
C ARG A 264 -23.84 28.81 -2.86
N PHE A 265 -24.71 29.73 -2.46
CA PHE A 265 -24.75 31.12 -2.95
C PHE A 265 -24.75 32.15 -1.81
N LYS A 266 -24.30 31.76 -0.59
CA LYS A 266 -24.52 32.55 0.64
C LYS A 266 -23.27 33.20 1.20
N TRP A 267 -22.17 33.24 0.44
CA TRP A 267 -20.92 33.85 0.88
C TRP A 267 -20.04 34.28 -0.29
N GLN A 268 -18.97 34.98 0.05
CA GLN A 268 -17.92 35.40 -0.86
C GLN A 268 -16.60 34.81 -0.34
N LEU A 269 -15.81 34.21 -1.24
CA LEU A 269 -14.52 33.59 -0.92
C LEU A 269 -13.46 34.18 -1.85
N GLY A 270 -12.37 34.69 -1.29
CA GLY A 270 -11.36 35.45 -2.05
C GLY A 270 -11.98 36.63 -2.78
N ASP A 271 -11.48 36.90 -3.99
CA ASP A 271 -11.94 38.00 -4.85
C ASP A 271 -13.09 37.60 -5.80
N LEU A 272 -13.67 36.40 -5.63
CA LEU A 272 -14.84 35.98 -6.39
C LEU A 272 -16.04 36.90 -6.09
N PRO A 273 -17.01 37.07 -7.01
CA PRO A 273 -18.20 37.86 -6.73
C PRO A 273 -19.05 37.23 -5.62
N GLN A 274 -19.75 38.05 -4.85
CA GLN A 274 -20.68 37.56 -3.83
C GLN A 274 -21.73 36.63 -4.45
N GLY A 275 -21.93 35.46 -3.83
CA GLY A 275 -22.91 34.48 -4.32
C GLY A 275 -22.42 33.61 -5.47
N TYR A 276 -21.11 33.62 -5.79
CA TYR A 276 -20.54 32.63 -6.72
C TYR A 276 -20.78 31.20 -6.22
N ASP A 277 -21.06 30.26 -7.14
CA ASP A 277 -21.43 28.89 -6.77
C ASP A 277 -20.30 28.22 -5.99
N HIS A 278 -20.58 27.82 -4.76
CA HIS A 278 -19.60 27.13 -3.91
C HIS A 278 -19.09 25.84 -4.56
N LYS A 279 -19.87 25.16 -5.41
CA LYS A 279 -19.40 23.98 -6.17
C LYS A 279 -18.25 24.31 -7.13
N TYR A 280 -18.16 25.55 -7.60
CA TYR A 280 -17.13 26.04 -8.51
C TYR A 280 -16.16 27.01 -7.83
N THR A 281 -16.12 26.99 -6.50
CA THR A 281 -15.07 27.68 -5.74
C THR A 281 -13.99 26.67 -5.37
N TYR A 282 -12.74 27.00 -5.69
CA TYR A 282 -11.59 26.10 -5.49
C TYR A 282 -10.65 26.70 -4.44
N SER A 283 -10.44 25.96 -3.34
CA SER A 283 -9.55 26.38 -2.24
C SER A 283 -8.18 25.70 -2.26
N HIS A 284 -7.98 24.74 -3.17
CA HIS A 284 -6.70 24.07 -3.40
C HIS A 284 -6.44 23.89 -4.90
N ILE A 285 -5.18 23.69 -5.27
CA ILE A 285 -4.80 23.22 -6.60
C ILE A 285 -4.91 21.69 -6.59
N GLY A 286 -6.12 21.20 -6.88
CA GLY A 286 -6.44 19.77 -6.77
C GLY A 286 -6.35 18.98 -8.06
N TYR A 287 -6.82 17.74 -7.98
CA TYR A 287 -6.79 16.70 -9.00
C TYR A 287 -8.18 16.11 -9.23
N ASN A 288 -8.31 15.06 -10.04
CA ASN A 288 -9.49 14.21 -10.05
C ASN A 288 -9.10 12.75 -9.89
N LEU A 289 -8.99 12.29 -8.65
CA LEU A 289 -8.45 10.97 -8.31
C LEU A 289 -9.49 10.06 -7.66
N LYS A 290 -10.78 10.30 -7.93
CA LYS A 290 -11.89 9.48 -7.41
C LYS A 290 -11.94 8.09 -8.05
N VAL A 291 -12.59 7.16 -7.37
CA VAL A 291 -12.96 5.83 -7.89
C VAL A 291 -14.38 5.82 -8.47
N THR A 292 -14.67 4.78 -9.24
CA THR A 292 -16.02 4.37 -9.61
C THR A 292 -16.66 3.52 -8.50
N ASP A 293 -17.99 3.46 -8.45
CA ASP A 293 -18.67 2.57 -7.47
C ASP A 293 -18.46 1.08 -7.79
N MET A 294 -18.19 0.77 -9.06
CA MET A 294 -17.83 -0.58 -9.51
C MET A 294 -16.53 -1.08 -8.87
N GLN A 295 -15.50 -0.22 -8.79
CA GLN A 295 -14.26 -0.52 -8.07
C GLN A 295 -14.55 -0.78 -6.58
N ALA A 296 -15.32 0.12 -5.95
CA ALA A 296 -15.67 -0.03 -4.54
C ALA A 296 -16.49 -1.29 -4.25
N ALA A 297 -17.35 -1.72 -5.18
CA ALA A 297 -18.16 -2.93 -5.04
C ALA A 297 -17.30 -4.19 -4.93
N VAL A 298 -16.25 -4.31 -5.75
CA VAL A 298 -15.25 -5.38 -5.61
C VAL A 298 -14.57 -5.31 -4.24
N GLY A 299 -14.19 -4.10 -3.80
CA GLY A 299 -13.59 -3.91 -2.49
C GLY A 299 -14.49 -4.34 -1.33
N VAL A 300 -15.80 -4.09 -1.40
CA VAL A 300 -16.77 -4.53 -0.36
C VAL A 300 -16.81 -6.05 -0.24
N ALA A 301 -16.78 -6.78 -1.36
CA ALA A 301 -16.70 -8.24 -1.34
C ALA A 301 -15.38 -8.73 -0.76
N GLN A 302 -14.26 -8.14 -1.20
CA GLN A 302 -12.92 -8.50 -0.73
C GLN A 302 -12.72 -8.23 0.77
N LEU A 303 -13.30 -7.16 1.31
CA LEU A 303 -13.14 -6.76 2.70
C LEU A 303 -13.66 -7.83 3.67
N LYS A 304 -14.73 -8.55 3.31
CA LYS A 304 -15.25 -9.67 4.11
C LYS A 304 -14.25 -10.81 4.27
N LYS A 305 -13.30 -10.94 3.34
CA LYS A 305 -12.30 -12.00 3.27
C LYS A 305 -10.95 -11.59 3.87
N LEU A 306 -10.79 -10.30 4.22
CA LEU A 306 -9.50 -9.71 4.60
C LEU A 306 -8.87 -10.41 5.81
N ASP A 307 -9.62 -10.70 6.88
CA ASP A 307 -9.08 -11.43 8.04
C ASP A 307 -8.54 -12.81 7.66
N GLY A 308 -9.26 -13.54 6.80
CA GLY A 308 -8.82 -14.83 6.28
C GLY A 308 -7.56 -14.72 5.41
N PHE A 309 -7.44 -13.68 4.59
CA PHE A 309 -6.25 -13.41 3.79
C PHE A 309 -5.03 -13.09 4.67
N ILE A 310 -5.20 -12.29 5.72
CA ILE A 310 -4.14 -11.97 6.68
C ILE A 310 -3.65 -13.25 7.36
N ALA A 311 -4.59 -14.07 7.87
CA ALA A 311 -4.25 -15.33 8.50
C ALA A 311 -3.50 -16.28 7.54
N LYS A 312 -3.96 -16.38 6.28
CA LYS A 312 -3.32 -17.24 5.28
C LYS A 312 -1.91 -16.77 4.91
N ARG A 313 -1.69 -15.45 4.80
CA ARG A 313 -0.35 -14.87 4.57
C ARG A 313 0.62 -15.22 5.68
N LYS A 314 0.19 -15.11 6.94
CA LYS A 314 1.01 -15.48 8.11
C LYS A 314 1.33 -16.98 8.14
N GLN A 315 0.35 -17.84 7.86
CA GLN A 315 0.56 -19.29 7.78
C GLN A 315 1.55 -19.66 6.68
N ASN A 316 1.39 -19.08 5.49
CA ASN A 316 2.27 -19.34 4.35
C ASN A 316 3.70 -18.84 4.62
N PHE A 317 3.84 -17.67 5.26
CA PHE A 317 5.14 -17.14 5.69
C PHE A 317 5.83 -18.09 6.68
N ALA A 318 5.14 -18.50 7.75
CA ALA A 318 5.70 -19.39 8.77
C ALA A 318 6.13 -20.74 8.19
N PHE A 319 5.39 -21.27 7.22
CA PHE A 319 5.76 -22.49 6.52
C PHE A 319 7.08 -22.32 5.74
N LEU A 320 7.20 -21.26 4.93
CA LEU A 320 8.42 -21.00 4.15
C LEU A 320 9.62 -20.67 5.03
N GLU A 321 9.41 -19.95 6.13
CA GLU A 321 10.45 -19.65 7.11
C GLU A 321 11.08 -20.94 7.65
N GLU A 322 10.26 -21.88 8.12
CA GLU A 322 10.76 -23.16 8.64
C GLU A 322 11.36 -24.03 7.53
N ALA A 323 10.73 -24.10 6.35
CA ALA A 323 11.18 -24.93 5.24
C ALA A 323 12.53 -24.46 4.64
N LEU A 324 12.80 -23.15 4.66
CA LEU A 324 14.04 -22.57 4.13
C LEU A 324 15.12 -22.37 5.20
N LYS A 325 14.80 -22.57 6.48
CA LYS A 325 15.73 -22.46 7.60
C LYS A 325 17.05 -23.22 7.44
N PRO A 326 17.08 -24.46 6.86
CA PRO A 326 18.35 -25.16 6.65
C PRO A 326 19.31 -24.44 5.67
N LEU A 327 18.82 -23.46 4.90
CA LEU A 327 19.59 -22.67 3.95
C LEU A 327 20.06 -21.32 4.54
N GLU A 328 19.86 -21.06 5.84
CA GLU A 328 20.28 -19.82 6.51
C GLU A 328 21.79 -19.57 6.47
N ASN A 329 22.62 -20.58 6.20
CA ASN A 329 24.06 -20.40 5.96
C ASN A 329 24.36 -19.73 4.59
N LEU A 330 23.43 -19.80 3.63
CA LEU A 330 23.55 -19.27 2.27
C LEU A 330 22.59 -18.09 2.01
N LEU A 331 21.50 -18.01 2.76
CA LEU A 331 20.46 -16.99 2.64
C LEU A 331 20.29 -16.23 3.96
N ILE A 332 19.90 -14.96 3.89
CA ILE A 332 19.37 -14.23 5.03
C ILE A 332 17.85 -14.27 4.91
N LEU A 333 17.22 -14.99 5.84
CA LEU A 333 15.77 -15.11 5.93
C LEU A 333 15.14 -13.88 6.62
N PRO A 334 13.90 -13.51 6.26
CA PRO A 334 13.24 -12.32 6.78
C PRO A 334 12.96 -12.44 8.27
N LYS A 335 12.99 -11.31 8.99
CA LYS A 335 12.56 -11.25 10.40
C LYS A 335 11.50 -10.17 10.59
N ALA A 336 10.45 -10.52 11.35
CA ALA A 336 9.49 -9.53 11.83
C ALA A 336 10.21 -8.50 12.71
N THR A 337 9.83 -7.23 12.56
CA THR A 337 10.35 -6.17 13.44
C THR A 337 9.93 -6.42 14.89
N PRO A 338 10.81 -6.18 15.89
CA PRO A 338 10.47 -6.41 17.29
C PRO A 338 9.18 -5.70 17.72
N GLY A 339 8.29 -6.44 18.40
CA GLY A 339 7.00 -5.93 18.86
C GLY A 339 5.93 -5.81 17.77
N SER A 340 6.18 -6.33 16.57
CA SER A 340 5.22 -6.34 15.46
C SER A 340 4.62 -7.73 15.21
N ASP A 341 3.43 -7.73 14.60
CA ASP A 341 2.75 -8.91 14.07
C ASP A 341 2.40 -8.64 12.59
N PRO A 342 3.34 -8.93 11.68
CA PRO A 342 3.26 -8.53 10.28
C PRO A 342 2.23 -9.33 9.47
N SER A 343 1.43 -8.60 8.70
CA SER A 343 0.59 -9.12 7.63
C SER A 343 1.39 -9.14 6.33
N TRP A 344 2.25 -10.14 6.17
CA TRP A 344 3.25 -10.20 5.10
C TRP A 344 2.65 -10.07 3.69
N PHE A 345 3.18 -9.11 2.92
CA PHE A 345 2.89 -8.95 1.50
C PHE A 345 3.64 -10.01 0.66
N GLY A 346 4.92 -10.23 0.98
CA GLY A 346 5.84 -11.15 0.33
C GLY A 346 6.87 -11.69 1.32
N PHE A 347 7.71 -12.63 0.87
CA PHE A 347 8.78 -13.25 1.66
C PHE A 347 10.15 -12.78 1.13
N PRO A 348 10.78 -11.75 1.72
CA PRO A 348 12.04 -11.21 1.22
C PRO A 348 13.25 -12.02 1.68
N ILE A 349 14.16 -12.29 0.74
CA ILE A 349 15.36 -13.12 0.91
C ILE A 349 16.56 -12.32 0.38
N THR A 350 17.62 -12.21 1.19
CA THR A 350 18.92 -11.72 0.72
C THR A 350 19.88 -12.89 0.51
N VAL A 351 20.45 -13.01 -0.68
CA VAL A 351 21.48 -14.02 -0.98
C VAL A 351 22.81 -13.59 -0.38
N LYS A 352 23.45 -14.46 0.41
CA LYS A 352 24.77 -14.17 0.98
C LYS A 352 25.87 -14.35 -0.07
N GLU A 353 26.99 -13.67 0.13
CA GLU A 353 28.14 -13.72 -0.79
C GLU A 353 28.77 -15.10 -0.88
N ASN A 354 28.67 -15.92 0.17
CA ASN A 354 29.14 -17.30 0.21
C ASN A 354 28.13 -18.31 -0.38
N SER A 355 27.00 -17.84 -0.91
CA SER A 355 26.05 -18.68 -1.66
C SER A 355 26.71 -19.21 -2.94
N PRO A 356 26.46 -20.46 -3.36
CA PRO A 356 26.99 -21.00 -4.61
C PRO A 356 26.42 -20.29 -5.85
N LEU A 357 25.29 -19.60 -5.69
CA LEU A 357 24.63 -18.82 -6.74
C LEU A 357 24.53 -17.36 -6.31
N THR A 358 24.77 -16.45 -7.25
CA THR A 358 24.41 -15.03 -7.11
C THR A 358 22.90 -14.85 -7.09
N ARG A 359 22.42 -13.67 -6.64
CA ARG A 359 20.98 -13.33 -6.68
C ARG A 359 20.38 -13.46 -8.08
N ASN A 360 21.10 -13.02 -9.11
CA ASN A 360 20.61 -13.08 -10.49
C ASN A 360 20.51 -14.53 -10.99
N GLU A 361 21.51 -15.36 -10.72
CA GLU A 361 21.49 -16.79 -11.09
C GLU A 361 20.38 -17.53 -10.36
N LEU A 362 20.21 -17.30 -9.05
CA LEU A 362 19.15 -17.93 -8.27
C LEU A 362 17.75 -17.50 -8.76
N VAL A 363 17.53 -16.20 -9.02
CA VAL A 363 16.26 -15.71 -9.58
C VAL A 363 15.97 -16.34 -10.94
N GLN A 364 16.96 -16.38 -11.84
CA GLN A 364 16.78 -17.00 -13.15
C GLN A 364 16.48 -18.50 -13.04
N ALA A 365 17.18 -19.21 -12.16
CA ALA A 365 16.95 -20.62 -11.92
C ALA A 365 15.57 -20.90 -11.29
N LEU A 366 15.09 -20.05 -10.39
CA LEU A 366 13.73 -20.13 -9.83
C LEU A 366 12.67 -19.93 -10.92
N GLU A 367 12.82 -18.91 -11.78
CA GLU A 367 11.87 -18.66 -12.88
C GLU A 367 11.89 -19.80 -13.91
N GLN A 368 13.04 -20.43 -14.16
CA GLN A 368 13.13 -21.66 -14.99
C GLN A 368 12.38 -22.84 -14.38
N HIS A 369 12.22 -22.87 -13.05
CA HIS A 369 11.38 -23.83 -12.33
C HIS A 369 9.96 -23.29 -12.07
N LEU A 370 9.53 -22.26 -12.82
CA LEU A 370 8.20 -21.66 -12.74
C LEU A 370 7.86 -21.09 -11.34
N VAL A 371 8.87 -20.74 -10.55
CA VAL A 371 8.73 -20.03 -9.28
C VAL A 371 8.96 -18.55 -9.53
N GLY A 372 7.90 -17.77 -9.42
CA GLY A 372 7.98 -16.33 -9.61
C GLY A 372 8.80 -15.65 -8.53
N THR A 373 9.53 -14.62 -8.94
CA THR A 373 10.34 -13.78 -8.06
C THR A 373 10.15 -12.31 -8.40
N ARG A 374 10.43 -11.41 -7.44
CA ARG A 374 10.53 -9.97 -7.70
C ARG A 374 11.69 -9.40 -6.91
N LEU A 375 12.37 -8.40 -7.49
CA LEU A 375 13.32 -7.61 -6.73
C LEU A 375 12.57 -6.74 -5.71
N LEU A 376 13.28 -6.20 -4.72
CA LEU A 376 12.68 -5.26 -3.77
C LEU A 376 12.51 -3.88 -4.42
N PHE A 377 11.48 -3.78 -5.27
CA PHE A 377 11.01 -2.55 -5.90
C PHE A 377 12.13 -1.77 -6.60
N ALA A 378 12.39 -0.52 -6.20
CA ALA A 378 13.42 0.31 -6.78
C ALA A 378 14.86 -0.15 -6.41
N GLY A 379 15.01 -1.06 -5.44
CA GLY A 379 16.31 -1.42 -4.87
C GLY A 379 16.88 -0.25 -4.09
N ASN A 380 17.72 0.55 -4.73
CA ASN A 380 18.10 1.88 -4.24
C ASN A 380 17.57 2.91 -5.25
N VAL A 381 16.61 3.71 -4.83
CA VAL A 381 15.95 4.71 -5.68
C VAL A 381 16.95 5.71 -6.29
N LEU A 382 18.03 6.05 -5.60
CA LEU A 382 19.03 7.01 -6.08
C LEU A 382 19.89 6.47 -7.23
N ARG A 383 19.84 5.15 -7.47
CA ARG A 383 20.50 4.49 -8.60
C ARG A 383 19.58 4.31 -9.80
N GLN A 384 18.29 4.63 -9.65
CA GLN A 384 17.34 4.58 -10.75
C GLN A 384 17.57 5.76 -11.70
N PRO A 385 17.48 5.56 -13.03
CA PRO A 385 17.77 6.61 -14.01
C PRO A 385 16.95 7.90 -13.82
N ALA A 386 15.69 7.78 -13.39
CA ALA A 386 14.80 8.93 -13.19
C ALA A 386 15.16 9.81 -11.99
N TYR A 387 16.06 9.35 -11.10
CA TYR A 387 16.38 10.04 -9.84
C TYR A 387 17.84 10.52 -9.79
N LYS A 388 18.61 10.36 -10.86
CA LYS A 388 20.05 10.64 -10.88
C LYS A 388 20.40 12.07 -10.46
N ASP A 389 19.56 13.04 -10.86
CA ASP A 389 19.82 14.47 -10.69
C ASP A 389 18.83 15.15 -9.72
N ILE A 390 18.16 14.38 -8.85
CA ILE A 390 17.26 14.97 -7.86
C ILE A 390 18.03 15.74 -6.79
N THR A 391 17.44 16.81 -6.28
CA THR A 391 17.92 17.43 -5.05
C THR A 391 17.50 16.56 -3.87
N CYS A 392 18.46 16.07 -3.10
CA CYS A 392 18.22 15.26 -1.91
C CYS A 392 19.35 15.41 -0.89
N ARG A 393 19.13 14.90 0.32
CA ARG A 393 20.17 14.73 1.34
C ARG A 393 20.25 13.26 1.73
N ILE A 394 21.44 12.78 2.02
CA ILE A 394 21.69 11.43 2.54
C ILE A 394 22.33 11.60 3.93
N VAL A 395 21.89 10.82 4.90
CA VAL A 395 22.44 10.84 6.26
C VAL A 395 23.04 9.47 6.55
N GLY A 396 24.34 9.44 6.78
CA GLY A 396 25.11 8.19 6.83
C GLY A 396 25.40 7.65 5.43
N GLU A 397 25.44 6.32 5.32
CA GLU A 397 25.71 5.58 4.08
C GLU A 397 24.53 4.68 3.75
N LEU A 398 24.29 4.38 2.47
CA LEU A 398 23.15 3.56 2.01
C LEU A 398 23.56 2.11 1.70
N HIS A 399 24.44 1.55 2.54
CA HIS A 399 25.05 0.24 2.31
C HIS A 399 24.03 -0.89 2.23
N ASN A 400 23.04 -0.92 3.14
CA ASN A 400 22.01 -1.95 3.12
C ASN A 400 21.02 -1.74 1.98
N SER A 401 20.71 -0.49 1.61
CA SER A 401 19.91 -0.19 0.41
C SER A 401 20.60 -0.70 -0.87
N ASP A 402 21.92 -0.54 -0.98
CA ASP A 402 22.70 -1.10 -2.08
C ASP A 402 22.78 -2.62 -2.04
N ARG A 403 22.94 -3.18 -0.85
CA ARG A 403 22.90 -4.63 -0.66
C ARG A 403 21.55 -5.20 -1.04
N ILE A 404 20.46 -4.53 -0.71
CA ILE A 404 19.11 -4.88 -1.15
C ILE A 404 19.01 -4.87 -2.66
N MET A 405 19.45 -3.77 -3.29
CA MET A 405 19.44 -3.64 -4.74
C MET A 405 20.19 -4.79 -5.42
N ASN A 406 21.33 -5.23 -4.86
CA ASN A 406 22.22 -6.22 -5.49
C ASN A 406 21.94 -7.68 -5.10
N HIS A 407 21.40 -7.93 -3.91
CA HIS A 407 21.34 -9.28 -3.33
C HIS A 407 19.96 -9.70 -2.84
N THR A 408 18.96 -8.82 -2.85
CA THR A 408 17.62 -9.12 -2.33
C THR A 408 16.59 -9.31 -3.43
N PHE A 409 15.67 -10.25 -3.19
CA PHE A 409 14.45 -10.48 -3.94
C PHE A 409 13.37 -11.01 -2.98
N TRP A 410 12.14 -11.16 -3.43
CA TRP A 410 11.06 -11.75 -2.64
C TRP A 410 10.23 -12.73 -3.46
N ILE A 411 9.63 -13.69 -2.75
CA ILE A 411 8.71 -14.71 -3.27
C ILE A 411 7.34 -14.61 -2.59
N GLY A 412 6.37 -15.37 -3.09
CA GLY A 412 4.99 -15.24 -2.65
C GLY A 412 4.65 -15.93 -1.33
N VAL A 413 3.81 -15.26 -0.53
CA VAL A 413 3.08 -15.83 0.62
C VAL A 413 1.58 -15.52 0.54
N TYR A 414 1.11 -14.98 -0.59
CA TYR A 414 -0.27 -14.51 -0.75
C TYR A 414 -1.30 -15.66 -0.65
N PRO A 415 -2.59 -15.35 -0.41
CA PRO A 415 -3.59 -16.37 -0.08
C PRO A 415 -3.87 -17.43 -1.15
N GLY A 416 -3.51 -17.16 -2.42
CA GLY A 416 -3.71 -18.10 -3.52
C GLY A 416 -2.68 -19.23 -3.56
N LEU A 417 -1.67 -19.21 -2.70
CA LEU A 417 -0.67 -20.28 -2.62
C LEU A 417 -1.16 -21.41 -1.72
N THR A 418 -1.19 -22.61 -2.28
CA THR A 418 -1.47 -23.85 -1.56
C THR A 418 -0.21 -24.39 -0.88
N GLN A 419 -0.37 -25.30 0.08
CA GLN A 419 0.77 -25.92 0.74
C GLN A 419 1.63 -26.75 -0.22
N GLU A 420 1.02 -27.37 -1.23
CA GLU A 420 1.72 -28.10 -2.29
C GLU A 420 2.61 -27.17 -3.12
N MET A 421 2.12 -25.98 -3.48
CA MET A 421 2.91 -24.96 -4.17
C MET A 421 4.10 -24.51 -3.30
N LEU A 422 3.86 -24.23 -2.02
CA LEU A 422 4.92 -23.79 -1.11
C LEU A 422 5.98 -24.88 -0.87
N LYS A 423 5.58 -26.15 -0.76
CA LYS A 423 6.51 -27.28 -0.68
C LYS A 423 7.37 -27.36 -1.94
N TYR A 424 6.75 -27.27 -3.11
CA TYR A 424 7.49 -27.25 -4.39
C TYR A 424 8.50 -26.11 -4.44
N VAL A 425 8.12 -24.90 -4.00
CA VAL A 425 9.04 -23.76 -3.90
C VAL A 425 10.23 -24.10 -3.00
N ALA A 426 9.99 -24.60 -1.79
CA ALA A 426 11.06 -24.99 -0.88
C ALA A 426 11.98 -26.08 -1.46
N ASP A 427 11.41 -27.12 -2.10
CA ASP A 427 12.16 -28.20 -2.74
C ASP A 427 13.08 -27.67 -3.86
N VAL A 428 12.61 -26.69 -4.64
CA VAL A 428 13.42 -26.03 -5.67
C VAL A 428 14.58 -25.26 -5.04
N PHE A 429 14.35 -24.52 -3.95
CA PHE A 429 15.44 -23.83 -3.24
C PHE A 429 16.52 -24.80 -2.75
N HIS A 430 16.12 -25.89 -2.09
CA HIS A 430 17.04 -26.93 -1.61
C HIS A 430 17.82 -27.56 -2.77
N LYS A 431 17.13 -27.91 -3.85
CA LYS A 431 17.75 -28.46 -5.06
C LYS A 431 18.80 -27.51 -5.65
N LEU A 432 18.51 -26.21 -5.75
CA LEU A 432 19.39 -25.23 -6.38
C LEU A 432 20.59 -24.86 -5.52
N LEU A 433 20.44 -24.87 -4.19
CA LEU A 433 21.48 -24.46 -3.25
C LEU A 433 22.20 -25.62 -2.56
N GLY A 434 21.90 -26.87 -2.94
CA GLY A 434 22.56 -28.08 -2.44
C GLY A 434 22.11 -28.52 -1.04
N GLY A 435 20.95 -28.08 -0.57
CA GLY A 435 20.34 -28.58 0.66
C GLY A 435 19.69 -29.95 0.45
N SER A 436 19.85 -30.88 1.38
CA SER A 436 19.05 -32.12 1.38
C SER A 436 17.59 -31.77 1.65
N ALA A 437 16.71 -32.01 0.67
CA ALA A 437 15.27 -31.77 0.81
C ALA A 437 14.72 -32.48 2.06
N SER A 438 14.05 -31.73 2.93
CA SER A 438 13.37 -32.31 4.10
C SER A 438 12.21 -33.18 3.61
N SER A 439 12.35 -34.49 3.79
CA SER A 439 11.38 -35.54 3.44
C SER A 439 9.99 -35.29 4.03
#